data_AF-A0ABC9TZX5-F1
#
_entry.id   AF-A0ABC9TZX5-F1
#
_cell.length_a   1.000
_cell.length_b   1.000
_cell.length_c   1.000
_cell.angle_alpha   90.00
_cell.angle_beta   90.00
_cell.angle_gamma   90.00
#
_symmetry.space_group_name_H-M   'P 1'
#
loop_
_entity.id
_entity.type
_entity.pdbx_description
1 polymer ?
#
loop_
_entity_poly.entity_id
_entity_poly.type
_entity_poly.pdbx_seq_one_letter_code
_entity_poly.pdbx_strand_id
1 'polypeptide(L)'
;MKKLRGLLRIIFGRTTFVVLFLLVQMGVLLAGFNWLREYMIYVYGGSSLLSAVVLIYIISNDENSSIKLSWVVPILVIPVFGTLFYLFLKLQPGVKLINRRIQSLEKGIAPYLVQNEEVLREYNNISSSEGNLARYMNRYGGFPVYQNTNVEYFPLGDDMFPKMLEELRQAKHFIFMEYFIVERGIMWNAILEVLEQKAKEGLEVRFMYDGMCSLALLPYSYPKTLQAKGIKCKMFSPVKPALSSYQNNRDHRKICVIDGHTAFTGGVNLADEYINKRERFGHWKDTAVMLKGDAVNSFTMMFLQLWGVTELEKEDYSRFLLPADYRYPEGMDYSGFVMPYADSPLDGENVGEQVYLDILGHAKRYVHIMTPYLILDDVTLTALKYSAKRGVETIIIMPHIPDKLYAYLLARSYYAELLRAGVQIYEYTPGFVHAKMFISDDEKAVVGTINLDYRSLYLHFECAAYLYKNNTVYTVEEDFQETLGKCRLITLDDCRRYSPVKRFAGKALRLFAPLM
;
A
#
# COMPACT_ATOMS: atom_id res chain seq x y z
N MET A 1 42.93 -10.38 46.35
CA MET A 1 43.26 -10.52 44.91
C MET A 1 42.05 -10.65 43.96
N LYS A 2 40.97 -11.40 44.27
CA LYS A 2 39.78 -11.50 43.38
C LYS A 2 39.00 -10.18 43.18
N LYS A 3 38.82 -9.35 44.23
CA LYS A 3 38.16 -8.03 44.11
C LYS A 3 38.93 -7.03 43.25
N LEU A 4 40.27 -7.04 43.32
CA LEU A 4 41.13 -6.17 42.52
C LEU A 4 41.09 -6.52 41.02
N ARG A 5 41.05 -7.82 40.68
CA ARG A 5 40.89 -8.30 39.29
C ARG A 5 39.50 -7.99 38.71
N GLY A 6 38.44 -7.98 39.53
CA GLY A 6 37.10 -7.56 39.09
C GLY A 6 37.01 -6.06 38.81
N LEU A 7 37.63 -5.23 39.66
CA LEU A 7 37.70 -3.78 39.48
C LEU A 7 38.54 -3.40 38.24
N LEU A 8 39.69 -4.05 38.04
CA LEU A 8 40.55 -3.85 36.86
C LEU A 8 39.86 -4.27 35.56
N ARG A 9 38.99 -5.30 35.58
CA ARG A 9 38.24 -5.73 34.39
C ARG A 9 37.09 -4.78 34.02
N ILE A 10 36.57 -4.02 34.99
CA ILE A 10 35.61 -2.93 34.75
C ILE A 10 36.37 -1.71 34.23
N ILE A 11 37.47 -1.31 34.89
CA ILE A 11 38.27 -0.13 34.53
C ILE A 11 38.95 -0.28 33.14
N PHE A 12 39.45 -1.47 32.80
CA PHE A 12 40.04 -1.76 31.47
C PHE A 12 39.08 -2.51 30.53
N GLY A 13 37.78 -2.53 30.85
CA GLY A 13 36.77 -3.15 30.00
C GLY A 13 36.32 -2.22 28.87
N ARG A 14 35.77 -2.81 27.79
CA ARG A 14 35.10 -2.06 26.69
C ARG A 14 34.14 -0.97 27.21
N THR A 15 33.50 -1.21 28.35
CA THR A 15 32.54 -0.30 28.99
C THR A 15 33.18 1.02 29.43
N THR A 16 34.38 1.01 30.02
CA THR A 16 35.07 2.26 30.41
C THR A 16 35.47 3.09 29.21
N PHE A 17 35.91 2.44 28.13
CA PHE A 17 36.20 3.16 26.89
C PHE A 17 34.93 3.79 26.31
N VAL A 18 33.81 3.07 26.27
CA VAL A 18 32.52 3.62 25.81
C VAL A 18 32.10 4.83 26.65
N VAL A 19 32.15 4.71 27.98
CA VAL A 19 31.80 5.81 28.89
C VAL A 19 32.75 7.00 28.73
N LEU A 20 34.06 6.76 28.63
CA LEU A 20 35.06 7.81 28.39
C LEU A 20 34.81 8.52 27.06
N PHE A 21 34.56 7.77 25.97
CA PHE A 21 34.24 8.37 24.67
C PHE A 21 32.95 9.17 24.69
N LEU A 22 31.93 8.72 25.42
CA LEU A 22 30.69 9.49 25.61
C LEU A 22 30.94 10.79 26.39
N LEU A 23 31.78 10.77 27.44
CA LEU A 23 32.15 11.96 28.19
C LEU A 23 32.98 12.94 27.35
N VAL A 24 33.94 12.42 26.57
CA VAL A 24 34.71 13.22 25.61
C VAL A 24 33.79 13.83 24.57
N GLN A 25 32.87 13.05 24.00
CA GLN A 25 31.88 13.53 23.04
C GLN A 25 31.00 14.63 23.66
N MET A 26 30.55 14.46 24.90
CA MET A 26 29.79 15.49 25.63
C MET A 26 30.64 16.76 25.83
N GLY A 27 31.90 16.62 26.23
CA GLY A 27 32.83 17.73 26.39
C GLY A 27 33.07 18.49 25.08
N VAL A 28 33.24 17.77 23.96
CA VAL A 28 33.39 18.35 22.62
C VAL A 28 32.11 19.09 22.21
N LEU A 29 30.93 18.52 22.46
CA LEU A 29 29.65 19.18 22.16
C LEU A 29 29.45 20.46 22.99
N LEU A 30 29.76 20.43 24.29
CA LEU A 30 29.65 21.59 25.17
C LEU A 30 30.66 22.68 24.81
N ALA A 31 31.91 22.31 24.53
CA ALA A 31 32.93 23.25 24.05
C ALA A 31 32.54 23.85 22.70
N GLY A 32 32.05 23.02 21.77
CA GLY A 32 31.53 23.46 20.48
C GLY A 32 30.33 24.41 20.61
N PHE A 33 29.41 24.13 21.53
CA PHE A 33 28.28 25.03 21.82
C PHE A 33 28.73 26.37 22.40
N ASN A 34 29.66 26.36 23.35
CA ASN A 34 30.22 27.59 23.92
C ASN A 34 30.97 28.42 22.87
N TRP A 35 31.71 27.78 21.96
CA TRP A 35 32.36 28.46 20.85
C TRP A 35 31.35 29.02 19.85
N LEU A 36 30.34 28.23 19.45
CA LEU A 36 29.27 28.68 18.56
C LEU A 36 28.43 29.82 19.15
N ARG A 37 28.39 29.95 20.48
CA ARG A 37 27.69 31.04 21.17
C ARG A 37 28.11 32.42 20.69
N GLU A 38 29.40 32.61 20.43
CA GLU A 38 29.97 33.88 19.92
C GLU A 38 29.54 34.17 18.47
N TYR A 39 29.16 33.14 17.72
CA TYR A 39 28.73 33.23 16.32
C TYR A 39 27.21 33.04 16.14
N MET A 40 26.43 33.04 17.22
CA MET A 40 25.00 32.71 17.18
C MET A 40 24.19 33.58 16.21
N ILE A 41 24.56 34.85 16.04
CA ILE A 41 23.90 35.75 15.08
C ILE A 41 24.09 35.24 13.65
N TYR A 42 25.31 34.83 13.28
CA TYR A 42 25.59 34.28 11.95
C TYR A 42 24.96 32.90 11.75
N VAL A 43 24.99 32.04 12.76
CA VAL A 43 24.36 30.72 12.73
C VAL A 43 22.85 30.85 12.58
N TYR A 44 22.21 31.72 13.35
CA TYR A 44 20.77 31.96 13.29
C TYR A 44 20.37 32.65 11.97
N GLY A 45 21.12 33.66 11.52
CA GLY A 45 20.88 34.34 10.25
C GLY A 45 21.04 33.40 9.06
N GLY A 46 22.11 32.62 9.03
CA GLY A 46 22.38 31.63 7.97
C GLY A 46 21.36 30.49 7.95
N SER A 47 20.96 29.96 9.10
CA SER A 47 19.92 28.94 9.18
C SER A 47 18.53 29.48 8.83
N SER A 48 18.23 30.73 9.16
CA SER A 48 16.98 31.40 8.74
C SER A 48 16.93 31.58 7.23
N LEU A 49 18.03 32.03 6.61
CA LEU A 49 18.15 32.14 5.16
C LEU A 49 18.01 30.78 4.48
N LEU A 50 18.72 29.76 4.99
CA LEU A 50 18.61 28.39 4.47
C LEU A 50 17.19 27.86 4.60
N SER A 51 16.53 28.08 5.74
CA SER A 51 15.13 27.69 5.95
C SER A 51 14.20 28.40 4.98
N ALA A 52 14.40 29.70 4.72
CA ALA A 52 13.63 30.44 3.73
C ALA A 52 13.81 29.87 2.31
N VAL A 53 15.05 29.57 1.91
CA VAL A 53 15.34 28.94 0.60
C VAL A 53 14.67 27.56 0.50
N VAL A 54 14.78 26.74 1.54
CA VAL A 54 14.16 25.40 1.58
C VAL A 54 12.63 25.50 1.57
N LEU A 55 12.03 26.46 2.27
CA LEU A 55 10.59 26.70 2.24
C LEU A 55 10.10 27.14 0.86
N ILE A 56 10.81 28.06 0.20
CA ILE A 56 10.52 28.47 -1.18
C ILE A 56 10.58 27.26 -2.10
N TYR A 57 11.62 26.44 -1.98
CA TYR A 57 11.77 25.21 -2.74
C TYR A 57 10.59 24.24 -2.51
N ILE A 58 10.25 23.96 -1.25
CA ILE A 58 9.12 23.07 -0.88
C ILE A 58 7.81 23.59 -1.49
N ILE A 59 7.54 24.89 -1.36
CA ILE A 59 6.29 25.49 -1.86
C ILE A 59 6.24 25.42 -3.40
N SER A 60 7.38 25.59 -4.07
CA SER A 60 7.50 25.59 -5.53
C SER A 60 7.47 24.20 -6.19
N ASN A 61 7.68 23.12 -5.43
CA ASN A 61 7.63 21.75 -5.98
C ASN A 61 6.21 21.34 -6.36
N ASP A 62 6.03 20.32 -7.20
CA ASP A 62 4.70 19.83 -7.61
C ASP A 62 4.06 18.83 -6.61
N GLU A 63 4.64 18.66 -5.41
CA GLU A 63 4.11 17.76 -4.39
C GLU A 63 2.73 18.20 -3.86
N ASN A 64 1.93 17.24 -3.37
CA ASN A 64 0.65 17.51 -2.73
C ASN A 64 0.78 18.56 -1.61
N SER A 65 -0.15 19.52 -1.58
CA SER A 65 -0.14 20.65 -0.64
C SER A 65 -0.08 20.23 0.82
N SER A 66 -0.77 19.14 1.19
CA SER A 66 -0.75 18.62 2.54
C SER A 66 0.63 18.04 2.90
N ILE A 67 1.28 17.31 1.99
CA ILE A 67 2.66 16.81 2.20
C ILE A 67 3.63 17.97 2.38
N LYS A 68 3.50 19.05 1.58
CA LYS A 68 4.31 20.27 1.78
C LYS A 68 4.12 20.86 3.17
N LEU A 69 2.88 21.00 3.63
CA LEU A 69 2.57 21.55 4.95
C LEU A 69 3.20 20.73 6.09
N SER A 70 3.28 19.40 5.93
CA SER A 70 3.92 18.52 6.91
C SER A 70 5.42 18.81 7.11
N TRP A 71 6.09 19.43 6.13
CA TRP A 71 7.48 19.89 6.23
C TRP A 71 7.57 21.36 6.63
N VAL A 72 6.69 22.22 6.11
CA VAL A 72 6.67 23.66 6.42
C VAL A 72 6.48 23.90 7.91
N VAL A 73 5.55 23.20 8.56
CA VAL A 73 5.24 23.42 9.98
C VAL A 73 6.44 23.10 10.90
N PRO A 74 7.10 21.92 10.84
CA PRO A 74 8.31 21.67 11.61
C PRO A 74 9.46 22.64 11.32
N ILE A 75 9.64 23.05 10.06
CA ILE A 75 10.66 24.05 9.69
C ILE A 75 10.35 25.41 10.33
N LEU A 76 9.09 25.82 10.43
CA LEU A 76 8.76 27.08 11.08
C LEU A 76 8.91 27.02 12.61
N VAL A 77 8.55 25.90 13.23
CA VAL A 77 8.61 25.74 14.69
C VAL A 77 10.04 25.52 15.19
N ILE A 78 10.86 24.77 14.46
CA ILE A 78 12.25 24.44 14.82
C ILE A 78 13.16 24.60 13.59
N PRO A 79 13.48 25.84 13.14
CA PRO A 79 14.10 26.08 11.82
C PRO A 79 15.40 25.36 11.55
N VAL A 80 16.34 25.38 12.50
CA VAL A 80 17.63 24.71 12.32
C VAL A 80 17.44 23.21 12.13
N PHE A 81 16.69 22.57 13.04
CA PHE A 81 16.52 21.12 13.03
C PHE A 81 15.62 20.67 11.88
N GLY A 82 14.46 21.32 11.70
CA GLY A 82 13.49 20.98 10.65
C GLY A 82 14.11 21.06 9.26
N THR A 83 14.86 22.12 8.97
CA THR A 83 15.52 22.31 7.67
C THR A 83 16.60 21.26 7.43
N LEU A 84 17.48 21.02 8.41
CA LEU A 84 18.52 19.99 8.27
C LEU A 84 17.94 18.59 8.15
N PHE A 85 16.86 18.29 8.88
CA PHE A 85 16.17 17.00 8.82
C PHE A 85 15.48 16.78 7.46
N TYR A 86 14.83 17.81 6.91
CA TYR A 86 14.26 17.76 5.55
C TYR A 86 15.33 17.47 4.50
N LEU A 87 16.44 18.22 4.53
CA LEU A 87 17.55 18.03 3.59
C LEU A 87 18.16 16.63 3.74
N PHE A 88 18.34 16.16 4.98
CA PHE A 88 18.86 14.82 5.24
C PHE A 88 18.00 13.72 4.60
N LEU A 89 16.66 13.81 4.69
CA LEU A 89 15.75 12.80 4.14
C LEU A 89 15.64 12.86 2.61
N LYS A 90 15.65 14.05 2.01
CA LYS A 90 15.52 14.24 0.55
C LYS A 90 16.84 14.01 -0.21
N LEU A 91 17.99 14.22 0.43
CA LEU A 91 19.32 14.09 -0.21
C LEU A 91 19.90 12.68 -0.13
N GLN A 92 19.17 11.68 0.38
CA GLN A 92 19.70 10.32 0.55
C GLN A 92 20.08 9.65 -0.79
N PRO A 93 21.37 9.35 -1.04
CA PRO A 93 21.80 8.77 -2.31
C PRO A 93 21.24 7.36 -2.54
N GLY A 94 21.07 6.57 -1.48
CA GLY A 94 20.54 5.21 -1.56
C GLY A 94 19.13 5.15 -2.12
N VAL A 95 18.27 6.09 -1.72
CA VAL A 95 16.89 6.21 -2.24
C VAL A 95 16.93 6.49 -3.75
N LYS A 96 17.74 7.47 -4.17
CA LYS A 96 17.86 7.85 -5.60
C LYS A 96 18.35 6.68 -6.46
N LEU A 97 19.27 5.87 -5.95
CA LEU A 97 19.77 4.70 -6.68
C LEU A 97 18.67 3.64 -6.87
N ILE A 98 17.89 3.36 -5.82
CA ILE A 98 16.81 2.39 -5.88
C ILE A 98 15.68 2.89 -6.80
N ASN A 99 15.33 4.18 -6.74
CA ASN A 99 14.33 4.75 -7.63
C ASN A 99 14.73 4.61 -9.10
N ARG A 100 15.99 4.92 -9.43
CA ARG A 100 16.54 4.71 -10.79
C ARG A 100 16.48 3.24 -11.21
N ARG A 101 16.74 2.32 -10.28
CA ARG A 101 16.65 0.88 -10.53
C ARG A 101 15.22 0.45 -10.84
N ILE A 102 14.23 0.90 -10.06
CA ILE A 102 12.80 0.62 -10.28
C ILE A 102 12.34 1.16 -11.64
N GLN A 103 12.65 2.42 -11.96
CA GLN A 103 12.35 3.01 -13.28
C GLN A 103 13.03 2.26 -14.44
N SER A 104 14.24 1.73 -14.23
CA SER A 104 14.90 0.89 -15.23
C SER A 104 14.21 -0.46 -15.43
N LEU A 105 13.65 -1.05 -14.37
CA LEU A 105 12.92 -2.32 -14.43
C LEU A 105 11.55 -2.13 -15.09
N GLU A 106 10.90 -1.01 -14.81
CA GLU A 106 9.67 -0.56 -15.47
C GLU A 106 9.83 -0.51 -17.00
N LYS A 107 10.89 0.15 -17.47
CA LYS A 107 11.24 0.14 -18.91
C LYS A 107 11.50 -1.26 -19.46
N GLY A 108 11.97 -2.17 -18.62
CA GLY A 108 12.21 -3.56 -18.99
C GLY A 108 10.92 -4.38 -19.16
N ILE A 109 9.90 -4.10 -18.33
CA ILE A 109 8.60 -4.79 -18.40
C ILE A 109 7.62 -4.15 -19.40
N ALA A 110 7.81 -2.88 -19.75
CA ALA A 110 6.92 -2.15 -20.67
C ALA A 110 6.62 -2.87 -22.01
N PRO A 111 7.58 -3.58 -22.67
CA PRO A 111 7.29 -4.34 -23.88
C PRO A 111 6.29 -5.50 -23.70
N TYR A 112 6.02 -5.89 -22.45
CA TYR A 112 5.10 -6.96 -22.08
C TYR A 112 3.75 -6.44 -21.60
N LEU A 113 3.59 -5.11 -21.47
CA LEU A 113 2.38 -4.42 -21.03
C LEU A 113 1.79 -3.57 -22.16
N VAL A 114 1.87 -4.07 -23.39
CA VAL A 114 1.39 -3.34 -24.57
C VAL A 114 -0.13 -3.49 -24.69
N GLN A 115 -0.81 -2.37 -24.87
CA GLN A 115 -2.26 -2.35 -25.12
C GLN A 115 -2.61 -3.06 -26.42
N ASN A 116 -3.56 -3.99 -26.35
CA ASN A 116 -4.21 -4.50 -27.54
C ASN A 116 -5.20 -3.44 -28.06
N GLU A 117 -4.97 -2.94 -29.27
CA GLU A 117 -5.77 -1.89 -29.91
C GLU A 117 -7.21 -2.33 -30.22
N GLU A 118 -7.45 -3.62 -30.46
CA GLU A 118 -8.80 -4.15 -30.64
C GLU A 118 -9.60 -4.07 -29.35
N VAL A 119 -9.01 -4.54 -28.24
CA VAL A 119 -9.59 -4.44 -26.89
C VAL A 119 -9.88 -2.98 -26.53
N LEU A 120 -8.95 -2.06 -26.82
CA LEU A 120 -9.14 -0.64 -26.54
C LEU A 120 -10.27 -0.04 -27.40
N ARG A 121 -10.39 -0.45 -28.67
CA ARG A 121 -11.50 -0.02 -29.53
C ARG A 121 -12.85 -0.51 -29.00
N GLU A 122 -12.94 -1.77 -28.59
CA GLU A 122 -14.16 -2.32 -27.99
C GLU A 122 -14.53 -1.59 -26.70
N TYR A 123 -13.55 -1.33 -25.82
CA TYR A 123 -13.74 -0.55 -24.61
C TYR A 123 -14.31 0.85 -24.90
N ASN A 124 -13.71 1.56 -25.88
CA ASN A 124 -14.12 2.90 -26.29
C ASN A 124 -15.53 2.95 -26.90
N ASN A 125 -15.96 1.88 -27.57
CA ASN A 125 -17.28 1.79 -28.18
C ASN A 125 -18.41 1.76 -27.14
N ILE A 126 -18.14 1.33 -25.90
CA ILE A 126 -19.12 1.33 -24.81
C ILE A 126 -19.33 2.74 -24.25
N SER A 127 -18.24 3.45 -23.98
CA SER A 127 -18.28 4.83 -23.49
C SER A 127 -16.99 5.57 -23.84
N SER A 128 -17.13 6.66 -24.59
CA SER A 128 -16.00 7.52 -24.95
C SER A 128 -15.36 8.20 -23.73
N SER A 129 -16.12 8.46 -22.68
CA SER A 129 -15.61 9.03 -21.42
C SER A 129 -14.74 8.02 -20.69
N GLU A 130 -15.18 6.77 -20.62
CA GLU A 130 -14.42 5.69 -19.97
C GLU A 130 -13.14 5.40 -20.73
N GLY A 131 -13.18 5.50 -22.06
CA GLY A 131 -12.00 5.40 -22.92
C GLY A 131 -10.88 6.36 -22.54
N ASN A 132 -11.17 7.45 -21.83
CA ASN A 132 -10.15 8.36 -21.30
C ASN A 132 -9.35 7.72 -20.16
N LEU A 133 -10.02 7.02 -19.24
CA LEU A 133 -9.33 6.30 -18.16
C LEU A 133 -8.44 5.21 -18.73
N ALA A 134 -8.95 4.40 -19.65
CA ALA A 134 -8.13 3.36 -20.31
C ALA A 134 -6.88 3.93 -20.99
N ARG A 135 -7.01 5.08 -21.67
CA ARG A 135 -5.86 5.78 -22.28
C ARG A 135 -4.91 6.38 -21.25
N TYR A 136 -5.43 6.94 -20.15
CA TYR A 136 -4.61 7.43 -19.04
C TYR A 136 -3.79 6.28 -18.45
N MET A 137 -4.45 5.18 -18.13
CA MET A 137 -3.84 4.00 -17.52
C MET A 137 -2.77 3.37 -18.41
N ASN A 138 -3.01 3.29 -19.72
CA ASN A 138 -2.01 2.82 -20.66
C ASN A 138 -0.82 3.79 -20.80
N ARG A 139 -1.07 5.10 -20.92
CA ARG A 139 -0.04 6.09 -21.26
C ARG A 139 0.79 6.57 -20.07
N TYR A 140 0.14 6.78 -18.93
CA TYR A 140 0.74 7.34 -17.72
C TYR A 140 0.91 6.28 -16.63
N GLY A 141 -0.08 5.38 -16.49
CA GLY A 141 0.04 4.26 -15.55
C GLY A 141 0.91 3.10 -16.06
N GLY A 142 1.07 2.95 -17.38
CA GLY A 142 1.80 1.83 -17.99
C GLY A 142 1.06 0.48 -17.95
N PHE A 143 -0.26 0.48 -17.73
CA PHE A 143 -1.07 -0.73 -17.61
C PHE A 143 -2.17 -0.78 -18.68
N PRO A 144 -2.25 -1.87 -19.47
CA PRO A 144 -3.27 -2.02 -20.49
C PRO A 144 -4.59 -2.56 -19.93
N VAL A 145 -5.64 -2.38 -20.71
CA VAL A 145 -6.95 -3.01 -20.50
C VAL A 145 -6.99 -4.36 -21.19
N TYR A 146 -7.57 -5.34 -20.50
CA TYR A 146 -7.74 -6.70 -20.98
C TYR A 146 -9.22 -7.09 -21.10
N GLN A 147 -9.48 -8.00 -22.04
CA GLN A 147 -10.67 -8.84 -22.09
C GLN A 147 -10.26 -10.29 -21.74
N ASN A 148 -11.11 -11.27 -22.02
CA ASN A 148 -10.79 -12.70 -21.87
C ASN A 148 -10.27 -13.06 -20.47
N THR A 149 -10.82 -12.41 -19.45
CA THR A 149 -10.42 -12.61 -18.07
C THR A 149 -11.63 -12.87 -17.20
N ASN A 150 -11.68 -14.07 -16.64
CA ASN A 150 -12.65 -14.41 -15.61
C ASN A 150 -12.18 -13.87 -14.26
N VAL A 151 -13.11 -13.33 -13.47
CA VAL A 151 -12.83 -12.77 -12.14
C VAL A 151 -13.77 -13.41 -11.13
N GLU A 152 -13.22 -14.17 -10.20
CA GLU A 152 -13.94 -14.72 -9.06
C GLU A 152 -13.70 -13.80 -7.85
N TYR A 153 -14.78 -13.31 -7.24
CA TYR A 153 -14.71 -12.42 -6.09
C TYR A 153 -14.94 -13.20 -4.78
N PHE A 154 -14.16 -12.87 -3.76
CA PHE A 154 -14.25 -13.45 -2.43
C PHE A 154 -14.64 -12.37 -1.42
N PRO A 155 -15.80 -12.49 -0.76
CA PRO A 155 -16.22 -11.53 0.25
C PRO A 155 -15.41 -11.67 1.54
N LEU A 156 -14.83 -12.84 1.83
CA LEU A 156 -13.96 -13.05 2.99
C LEU A 156 -12.66 -13.77 2.61
N GLY A 157 -11.62 -13.54 3.41
CA GLY A 157 -10.39 -14.30 3.31
C GLY A 157 -10.59 -15.80 3.60
N ASP A 158 -11.60 -16.15 4.42
CA ASP A 158 -12.06 -17.52 4.65
C ASP A 158 -12.47 -18.24 3.36
N ASP A 159 -13.06 -17.52 2.40
CA ASP A 159 -13.53 -18.07 1.13
C ASP A 159 -12.37 -18.17 0.12
N MET A 160 -11.51 -17.15 0.11
CA MET A 160 -10.35 -17.08 -0.78
C MET A 160 -9.29 -18.14 -0.43
N PHE A 161 -9.03 -18.38 0.86
CA PHE A 161 -7.90 -19.20 1.31
C PHE A 161 -7.95 -20.67 0.82
N PRO A 162 -9.08 -21.40 0.93
CA PRO A 162 -9.22 -22.73 0.34
C PRO A 162 -8.99 -22.73 -1.17
N LYS A 163 -9.51 -21.72 -1.88
CA LYS A 163 -9.38 -21.61 -3.34
C LYS A 163 -7.93 -21.33 -3.75
N MET A 164 -7.23 -20.45 -3.03
CA MET A 164 -5.80 -20.21 -3.22
C MET A 164 -4.98 -21.50 -3.04
N LEU A 165 -5.25 -22.28 -1.99
CA LEU A 165 -4.56 -23.56 -1.79
C LEU A 165 -4.86 -24.58 -2.91
N GLU A 166 -6.07 -24.58 -3.46
CA GLU A 166 -6.43 -25.41 -4.61
C GLU A 166 -5.57 -25.06 -5.83
N GLU A 167 -5.54 -23.79 -6.22
CA GLU A 167 -4.78 -23.31 -7.37
C GLU A 167 -3.27 -23.50 -7.19
N LEU A 168 -2.73 -23.24 -5.99
CA LEU A 168 -1.31 -23.47 -5.68
C LEU A 168 -0.90 -24.93 -5.85
N ARG A 169 -1.79 -25.88 -5.51
CA ARG A 169 -1.54 -27.32 -5.71
C ARG A 169 -1.59 -27.73 -7.18
N GLN A 170 -2.31 -26.99 -8.02
CA GLN A 170 -2.43 -27.24 -9.45
C GLN A 170 -1.26 -26.66 -10.27
N ALA A 171 -0.44 -25.80 -9.68
CA ALA A 171 0.72 -25.18 -10.34
C ALA A 171 1.66 -26.22 -10.99
N LYS A 172 2.21 -25.86 -12.15
CA LYS A 172 3.06 -26.70 -13.02
C LYS A 172 4.39 -26.08 -13.41
N HIS A 173 4.52 -24.76 -13.43
CA HIS A 173 5.69 -24.05 -13.96
C HIS A 173 6.34 -23.14 -12.91
N PHE A 174 5.56 -22.22 -12.33
CA PHE A 174 6.07 -21.27 -11.35
C PHE A 174 4.97 -20.73 -10.42
N ILE A 175 5.39 -20.31 -9.22
CA ILE A 175 4.54 -19.63 -8.26
C ILE A 175 5.27 -18.40 -7.76
N PHE A 176 4.67 -17.22 -7.94
CA PHE A 176 5.17 -15.95 -7.46
C PHE A 176 4.21 -15.36 -6.43
N MET A 177 4.73 -14.96 -5.27
CA MET A 177 3.93 -14.44 -4.17
C MET A 177 4.62 -13.26 -3.49
N GLU A 178 3.92 -12.14 -3.37
CA GLU A 178 4.32 -10.97 -2.58
C GLU A 178 3.20 -10.53 -1.64
N TYR A 179 3.54 -10.28 -0.37
CA TYR A 179 2.58 -9.89 0.66
C TYR A 179 3.19 -8.93 1.68
N PHE A 180 2.38 -7.97 2.13
CA PHE A 180 2.80 -7.00 3.15
C PHE A 180 3.00 -7.63 4.54
N ILE A 181 2.04 -8.44 5.00
CA ILE A 181 2.08 -9.13 6.29
C ILE A 181 2.12 -10.64 6.07
N VAL A 182 3.06 -11.29 6.76
CA VAL A 182 3.20 -12.74 6.81
C VAL A 182 3.45 -13.12 8.26
N GLU A 183 2.60 -13.96 8.82
CA GLU A 183 2.70 -14.45 10.18
C GLU A 183 2.54 -15.98 10.20
N ARG A 184 3.32 -16.67 11.02
CA ARG A 184 3.15 -18.11 11.21
C ARG A 184 1.81 -18.40 11.85
N GLY A 185 1.13 -19.41 11.33
CA GLY A 185 -0.22 -19.76 11.73
C GLY A 185 -0.79 -20.82 10.80
N ILE A 186 -2.07 -21.11 10.94
CA ILE A 186 -2.80 -22.06 10.09
C ILE A 186 -2.66 -21.67 8.61
N MET A 187 -2.90 -20.39 8.28
CA MET A 187 -2.90 -19.92 6.89
C MET A 187 -1.53 -20.08 6.23
N TRP A 188 -0.51 -19.45 6.82
CA TRP A 188 0.81 -19.42 6.24
C TRP A 188 1.49 -20.80 6.24
N ASN A 189 1.27 -21.61 7.28
CA ASN A 189 1.89 -22.95 7.33
C ASN A 189 1.34 -23.86 6.21
N ALA A 190 0.02 -23.81 5.94
CA ALA A 190 -0.58 -24.59 4.86
C ALA A 190 -0.09 -24.14 3.48
N ILE A 191 0.04 -22.83 3.25
CA ILE A 191 0.61 -22.29 2.01
C ILE A 191 2.07 -22.73 1.88
N LEU A 192 2.87 -22.57 2.93
CA LEU A 192 4.28 -22.93 2.94
C LEU A 192 4.50 -24.42 2.63
N GLU A 193 3.65 -25.30 3.14
CA GLU A 193 3.70 -26.73 2.83
C GLU A 193 3.55 -26.99 1.32
N VAL A 194 2.56 -26.36 0.68
CA VAL A 194 2.36 -26.47 -0.77
C VAL A 194 3.53 -25.87 -1.54
N LEU A 195 4.04 -24.69 -1.14
CA LEU A 195 5.19 -24.06 -1.79
C LEU A 195 6.45 -24.94 -1.69
N GLU A 196 6.69 -25.56 -0.53
CA GLU A 196 7.82 -26.48 -0.33
C GLU A 196 7.65 -27.73 -1.20
N GLN A 197 6.45 -28.28 -1.30
CA GLN A 197 6.16 -29.41 -2.19
C GLN A 197 6.45 -29.04 -3.65
N LYS A 198 5.93 -27.90 -4.13
CA LYS A 198 6.13 -27.43 -5.50
C LYS A 198 7.59 -27.13 -5.84
N ALA A 199 8.33 -26.56 -4.89
CA ALA A 199 9.78 -26.37 -5.06
C ALA A 199 10.52 -27.72 -5.20
N LYS A 200 10.12 -28.75 -4.43
CA LYS A 200 10.69 -30.12 -4.56
C LYS A 200 10.32 -30.80 -5.87
N GLU A 201 9.14 -30.51 -6.42
CA GLU A 201 8.71 -30.94 -7.76
C GLU A 201 9.47 -30.23 -8.89
N GLY A 202 10.31 -29.24 -8.57
CA GLY A 202 11.17 -28.53 -9.52
C GLY A 202 10.60 -27.21 -10.05
N LEU A 203 9.45 -26.75 -9.54
CA LEU A 203 8.84 -25.49 -9.95
C LEU A 203 9.65 -24.30 -9.45
N GLU A 204 9.63 -23.21 -10.20
CA GLU A 204 10.21 -21.96 -9.76
C GLU A 204 9.27 -21.24 -8.78
N VAL A 205 9.59 -21.33 -7.48
CA VAL A 205 8.82 -20.65 -6.44
C VAL A 205 9.57 -19.42 -5.95
N ARG A 206 8.96 -18.23 -6.09
CA ARG A 206 9.49 -16.95 -5.60
C ARG A 206 8.54 -16.33 -4.59
N PHE A 207 9.05 -16.02 -3.40
CA PHE A 207 8.29 -15.42 -2.31
C PHE A 207 8.97 -14.17 -1.77
N MET A 208 8.27 -13.04 -1.77
CA MET A 208 8.75 -11.84 -1.09
C MET A 208 7.71 -11.25 -0.15
N TYR A 209 8.20 -10.47 0.80
CA TYR A 209 7.37 -9.78 1.77
C TYR A 209 8.07 -8.53 2.29
N ASP A 210 7.30 -7.64 2.89
CA ASP A 210 7.84 -6.37 3.39
C ASP A 210 8.80 -6.56 4.59
N GLY A 211 9.98 -5.95 4.46
CA GLY A 211 11.09 -6.09 5.40
C GLY A 211 10.90 -5.39 6.74
N MET A 212 9.97 -4.44 6.86
CA MET A 212 9.71 -3.72 8.11
C MET A 212 8.57 -4.35 8.91
N CYS A 213 7.56 -4.94 8.26
CA CYS A 213 6.54 -5.75 8.96
C CYS A 213 7.14 -7.02 9.57
N SER A 214 8.10 -7.63 8.87
CA SER A 214 8.73 -8.85 9.33
C SER A 214 9.56 -8.72 10.59
N LEU A 215 10.05 -7.52 10.96
CA LEU A 215 10.78 -7.32 12.21
C LEU A 215 10.02 -7.76 13.47
N ALA A 216 8.69 -7.69 13.44
CA ALA A 216 7.85 -8.08 14.56
C ALA A 216 7.25 -9.48 14.43
N LEU A 217 7.10 -9.99 13.20
CA LEU A 217 6.26 -11.17 12.90
C LEU A 217 7.07 -12.41 12.50
N LEU A 218 8.27 -12.24 11.95
CA LEU A 218 9.12 -13.33 11.48
C LEU A 218 10.59 -13.12 11.91
N PRO A 219 11.38 -14.19 12.07
CA PRO A 219 12.82 -14.03 12.29
C PRO A 219 13.48 -13.26 11.12
N TYR A 220 14.42 -12.36 11.41
CA TYR A 220 15.13 -11.62 10.35
C TYR A 220 15.83 -12.54 9.32
N SER A 221 16.24 -13.73 9.74
CA SER A 221 16.86 -14.76 8.89
C SER A 221 15.85 -15.67 8.16
N TYR A 222 14.55 -15.39 8.24
CA TYR A 222 13.51 -16.24 7.65
C TYR A 222 13.66 -16.48 6.13
N PRO A 223 14.15 -15.53 5.29
CA PRO A 223 14.40 -15.83 3.89
C PRO A 223 15.38 -16.99 3.68
N LYS A 224 16.41 -17.10 4.54
CA LYS A 224 17.36 -18.23 4.49
C LYS A 224 16.69 -19.56 4.81
N THR A 225 15.68 -19.54 5.68
CA THR A 225 14.90 -20.74 6.05
C THR A 225 14.09 -21.23 4.85
N LEU A 226 13.48 -20.32 4.09
CA LEU A 226 12.71 -20.66 2.88
C LEU A 226 13.63 -21.08 1.72
N GLN A 227 14.76 -20.40 1.55
CA GLN A 227 15.78 -20.77 0.56
C GLN A 227 16.31 -22.20 0.78
N ALA A 228 16.52 -22.61 2.04
CA ALA A 228 16.92 -23.98 2.36
C ALA A 228 15.86 -25.04 1.99
N LYS A 229 14.61 -24.62 1.75
CA LYS A 229 13.50 -25.47 1.27
C LYS A 229 13.32 -25.44 -0.25
N GLY A 230 14.23 -24.78 -0.98
CA GLY A 230 14.14 -24.61 -2.44
C GLY A 230 13.30 -23.41 -2.90
N ILE A 231 12.74 -22.62 -1.97
CA ILE A 231 11.93 -21.44 -2.29
C ILE A 231 12.84 -20.22 -2.41
N LYS A 232 12.88 -19.58 -3.58
CA LYS A 232 13.59 -18.30 -3.73
C LYS A 232 12.87 -17.26 -2.88
N CYS A 233 13.51 -16.74 -1.84
CA CYS A 233 12.88 -15.80 -0.93
C CYS A 233 13.74 -14.57 -0.61
N LYS A 234 13.12 -13.40 -0.47
CA LYS A 234 13.75 -12.16 0.01
C LYS A 234 12.76 -11.22 0.70
N MET A 235 13.32 -10.24 1.40
CA MET A 235 12.58 -9.12 1.98
C MET A 235 12.64 -7.93 1.03
N PHE A 236 11.50 -7.29 0.76
CA PHE A 236 11.47 -5.96 0.17
C PHE A 236 11.94 -4.95 1.22
N SER A 237 12.88 -4.06 0.86
CA SER A 237 13.39 -3.02 1.77
C SER A 237 13.76 -3.53 3.18
N PRO A 238 14.70 -4.49 3.32
CA PRO A 238 15.06 -5.04 4.63
C PRO A 238 15.58 -3.94 5.56
N VAL A 239 15.21 -4.01 6.83
CA VAL A 239 15.64 -3.01 7.80
C VAL A 239 17.15 -3.11 8.04
N LYS A 240 17.85 -2.02 7.76
CA LYS A 240 19.29 -1.85 8.01
C LYS A 240 19.47 -0.88 9.18
N PRO A 241 20.52 -1.05 10.02
CA PRO A 241 20.85 -0.13 11.12
C PRO A 241 21.48 1.16 10.58
N ALA A 242 20.81 1.82 9.64
CA ALA A 242 21.18 3.08 9.03
C ALA A 242 19.92 3.93 8.89
N LEU A 243 20.01 5.24 9.18
CA LEU A 243 18.92 6.18 8.99
C LEU A 243 18.64 6.33 7.49
N SER A 244 17.64 5.61 6.98
CA SER A 244 17.20 5.70 5.59
C SER A 244 15.72 5.96 5.44
N SER A 245 15.36 6.95 4.61
CA SER A 245 13.97 7.23 4.21
C SER A 245 13.43 6.21 3.22
N TYR A 246 14.28 5.38 2.59
CA TYR A 246 13.85 4.33 1.67
C TYR A 246 12.86 3.35 2.33
N GLN A 247 13.01 3.13 3.63
CA GLN A 247 12.13 2.28 4.42
C GLN A 247 10.72 2.85 4.61
N ASN A 248 10.50 4.14 4.30
CA ASN A 248 9.17 4.73 4.35
C ASN A 248 8.30 4.28 3.17
N ASN A 249 8.93 3.91 2.04
CA ASN A 249 8.25 3.30 0.92
C ASN A 249 8.14 1.80 1.17
N ARG A 250 6.91 1.32 1.31
CA ARG A 250 6.60 -0.05 1.71
C ARG A 250 5.96 -0.78 0.55
N ASP A 251 6.22 -2.08 0.48
CA ASP A 251 5.51 -2.95 -0.47
C ASP A 251 4.19 -3.40 0.19
N HIS A 252 3.11 -2.68 -0.12
CA HIS A 252 1.78 -2.98 0.43
C HIS A 252 0.97 -3.89 -0.53
N ARG A 253 1.57 -4.31 -1.64
CA ARG A 253 0.95 -5.18 -2.63
C ARG A 253 0.74 -6.59 -2.08
N LYS A 254 -0.28 -7.25 -2.62
CA LYS A 254 -0.68 -8.62 -2.29
C LYS A 254 -0.97 -9.29 -3.62
N ILE A 255 0.03 -9.97 -4.14
CA ILE A 255 -0.04 -10.62 -5.45
C ILE A 255 0.36 -12.08 -5.26
N CYS A 256 -0.46 -12.99 -5.74
CA CYS A 256 -0.07 -14.38 -5.99
C CYS A 256 -0.31 -14.70 -7.46
N VAL A 257 0.74 -15.00 -8.22
CA VAL A 257 0.66 -15.45 -9.62
C VAL A 257 1.05 -16.91 -9.71
N ILE A 258 0.26 -17.69 -10.44
CA ILE A 258 0.48 -19.11 -10.70
C ILE A 258 0.51 -19.31 -12.22
N ASP A 259 1.65 -19.81 -12.71
CA ASP A 259 1.89 -20.21 -14.09
C ASP A 259 1.55 -19.17 -15.19
N GLY A 260 1.38 -17.90 -14.80
CA GLY A 260 1.02 -16.81 -15.71
C GLY A 260 -0.44 -16.80 -16.15
N HIS A 261 -1.27 -17.76 -15.70
CA HIS A 261 -2.70 -17.83 -16.04
C HIS A 261 -3.65 -17.54 -14.88
N THR A 262 -3.19 -17.63 -13.63
CA THR A 262 -4.01 -17.31 -12.44
C THR A 262 -3.31 -16.25 -11.61
N ALA A 263 -4.06 -15.24 -11.15
CA ALA A 263 -3.59 -14.27 -10.15
C ALA A 263 -4.58 -14.08 -9.01
N PHE A 264 -4.09 -13.82 -7.80
CA PHE A 264 -4.88 -13.32 -6.68
C PHE A 264 -4.41 -11.92 -6.28
N THR A 265 -5.34 -11.04 -5.97
CA THR A 265 -5.10 -9.75 -5.29
C THR A 265 -6.26 -9.39 -4.37
N GLY A 266 -6.12 -8.36 -3.54
CA GLY A 266 -7.13 -7.92 -2.58
C GLY A 266 -6.50 -7.34 -1.32
N GLY A 267 -7.27 -7.19 -0.25
CA GLY A 267 -6.74 -6.69 1.03
C GLY A 267 -6.11 -7.78 1.91
N VAL A 268 -6.36 -9.07 1.59
CA VAL A 268 -6.08 -10.22 2.46
C VAL A 268 -4.58 -10.53 2.57
N ASN A 269 -4.01 -10.41 3.79
CA ASN A 269 -2.63 -10.80 4.08
C ASN A 269 -2.50 -12.27 4.54
N LEU A 270 -1.26 -12.76 4.69
CA LEU A 270 -0.98 -14.14 5.12
C LEU A 270 -0.84 -14.24 6.65
N ALA A 271 -1.96 -14.08 7.37
CA ALA A 271 -2.04 -14.25 8.83
C ALA A 271 -3.42 -14.75 9.27
N ASP A 272 -3.50 -15.42 10.42
CA ASP A 272 -4.70 -16.15 10.85
C ASP A 272 -5.92 -15.26 11.14
N GLU A 273 -5.75 -13.96 11.44
CA GLU A 273 -6.89 -13.03 11.55
C GLU A 273 -7.59 -12.79 10.22
N TYR A 274 -6.90 -12.90 9.09
CA TYR A 274 -7.45 -12.65 7.75
C TYR A 274 -8.35 -13.78 7.26
N ILE A 275 -8.28 -14.94 7.92
CA ILE A 275 -9.16 -16.10 7.70
C ILE A 275 -9.96 -16.43 8.97
N ASN A 276 -10.18 -15.41 9.81
CA ASN A 276 -10.96 -15.45 11.04
C ASN A 276 -10.65 -16.66 11.98
N LYS A 277 -9.43 -17.21 11.94
CA LYS A 277 -8.96 -18.24 12.88
C LYS A 277 -8.37 -17.66 14.15
N ARG A 278 -8.04 -16.36 14.12
CA ARG A 278 -7.63 -15.57 15.28
C ARG A 278 -8.49 -14.32 15.38
N GLU A 279 -9.33 -14.23 16.41
CA GLU A 279 -10.11 -13.02 16.69
C GLU A 279 -9.24 -11.98 17.40
N ARG A 280 -9.08 -10.78 16.80
CA ARG A 280 -8.29 -9.68 17.37
C ARG A 280 -9.08 -8.37 17.49
N PHE A 281 -9.87 -8.02 16.48
CA PHE A 281 -10.69 -6.80 16.43
C PHE A 281 -12.12 -7.11 16.00
N GLY A 282 -12.68 -8.20 16.56
CA GLY A 282 -13.93 -8.79 16.09
C GLY A 282 -13.74 -9.51 14.75
N HIS A 283 -14.82 -9.63 13.99
CA HIS A 283 -14.81 -10.24 12.66
C HIS A 283 -13.98 -9.41 11.68
N TRP A 284 -13.01 -10.04 11.02
CA TRP A 284 -12.14 -9.43 10.03
C TRP A 284 -12.79 -9.53 8.65
N LYS A 285 -13.31 -8.40 8.15
CA LYS A 285 -14.00 -8.31 6.86
C LYS A 285 -13.04 -7.76 5.81
N ASP A 286 -12.54 -8.63 4.96
CA ASP A 286 -11.57 -8.29 3.92
C ASP A 286 -11.84 -9.06 2.64
N THR A 287 -11.54 -8.47 1.50
CA THR A 287 -12.01 -8.94 0.19
C THR A 287 -10.84 -9.24 -0.73
N ALA A 288 -11.06 -10.18 -1.65
CA ALA A 288 -10.07 -10.57 -2.64
C ALA A 288 -10.72 -10.92 -3.97
N VAL A 289 -9.91 -10.97 -5.02
CA VAL A 289 -10.30 -11.46 -6.34
C VAL A 289 -9.26 -12.45 -6.84
N MET A 290 -9.73 -13.49 -7.52
CA MET A 290 -8.91 -14.37 -8.36
C MET A 290 -9.22 -14.08 -9.82
N LEU A 291 -8.18 -13.85 -10.61
CA LEU A 291 -8.26 -13.64 -12.04
C LEU A 291 -7.74 -14.89 -12.75
N LYS A 292 -8.44 -15.32 -13.80
CA LYS A 292 -7.96 -16.31 -14.77
C LYS A 292 -8.14 -15.77 -16.18
N GLY A 293 -7.04 -15.41 -16.84
CA GLY A 293 -7.09 -14.74 -18.13
C GLY A 293 -5.90 -13.87 -18.45
N ASP A 294 -6.02 -13.14 -19.56
CA ASP A 294 -4.94 -12.31 -20.11
C ASP A 294 -4.47 -11.21 -19.13
N ALA A 295 -5.39 -10.73 -18.29
CA ALA A 295 -5.09 -9.70 -17.29
C ALA A 295 -4.03 -10.13 -16.26
N VAL A 296 -3.84 -11.44 -16.05
CA VAL A 296 -2.83 -11.96 -15.11
C VAL A 296 -1.42 -11.47 -15.47
N ASN A 297 -1.16 -11.22 -16.76
CA ASN A 297 0.13 -10.71 -17.22
C ASN A 297 0.56 -9.41 -16.51
N SER A 298 -0.39 -8.49 -16.24
CA SER A 298 -0.08 -7.27 -15.51
C SER A 298 0.41 -7.54 -14.08
N PHE A 299 -0.24 -8.45 -13.36
CA PHE A 299 0.22 -8.87 -12.02
C PHE A 299 1.58 -9.59 -12.07
N THR A 300 1.83 -10.41 -13.10
CA THR A 300 3.13 -11.06 -13.33
C THR A 300 4.24 -10.02 -13.47
N MET A 301 4.03 -8.99 -14.30
CA MET A 301 5.01 -7.93 -14.51
C MET A 301 5.21 -7.06 -13.27
N MET A 302 4.13 -6.74 -12.52
CA MET A 302 4.22 -6.03 -11.24
C MET A 302 5.11 -6.76 -10.24
N PHE A 303 4.91 -8.06 -10.07
CA PHE A 303 5.75 -8.89 -9.19
C PHE A 303 7.21 -8.89 -9.66
N LEU A 304 7.45 -9.16 -10.94
CA LEU A 304 8.80 -9.23 -11.51
C LEU A 304 9.56 -7.91 -11.40
N GLN A 305 8.86 -6.78 -11.50
CA GLN A 305 9.43 -5.44 -11.32
C GLN A 305 10.04 -5.26 -9.92
N LEU A 306 9.29 -5.49 -8.84
CA LEU A 306 9.84 -5.35 -7.48
C LEU A 306 10.81 -6.48 -7.14
N TRP A 307 10.59 -7.68 -7.69
CA TRP A 307 11.57 -8.76 -7.58
C TRP A 307 12.92 -8.31 -8.17
N GLY A 308 12.95 -7.71 -9.35
CA GLY A 308 14.19 -7.30 -10.02
C GLY A 308 15.03 -6.24 -9.31
N VAL A 309 14.52 -5.58 -8.27
CA VAL A 309 15.19 -4.45 -7.58
C VAL A 309 16.57 -4.83 -7.05
N THR A 310 16.70 -6.04 -6.50
CA THR A 310 17.97 -6.54 -5.92
C THR A 310 18.69 -7.54 -6.81
N GLU A 311 18.12 -7.91 -7.96
CA GLU A 311 18.74 -8.89 -8.86
C GLU A 311 19.85 -8.24 -9.68
N LEU A 312 20.96 -8.96 -9.85
CA LEU A 312 22.10 -8.49 -10.64
C LEU A 312 21.96 -8.86 -12.12
N GLU A 313 21.41 -10.04 -12.39
CA GLU A 313 21.19 -10.55 -13.73
C GLU A 313 19.92 -9.95 -14.34
N LYS A 314 19.93 -9.79 -15.67
CA LYS A 314 18.75 -9.36 -16.40
C LYS A 314 17.79 -10.55 -16.50
N GLU A 315 16.57 -10.36 -16.03
CA GLU A 315 15.51 -11.35 -16.16
C GLU A 315 14.99 -11.40 -17.60
N ASP A 316 14.71 -12.61 -18.08
CA ASP A 316 13.96 -12.81 -19.33
C ASP A 316 12.48 -12.98 -18.99
N TYR A 317 11.74 -11.88 -19.06
CA TYR A 317 10.31 -11.86 -18.70
C TYR A 317 9.44 -12.70 -19.63
N SER A 318 9.90 -13.00 -20.85
CA SER A 318 9.13 -13.80 -21.82
C SER A 318 8.84 -15.22 -21.34
N ARG A 319 9.68 -15.75 -20.45
CA ARG A 319 9.54 -17.09 -19.84
C ARG A 319 8.32 -17.24 -18.93
N PHE A 320 7.72 -16.13 -18.51
CA PHE A 320 6.58 -16.12 -17.59
C PHE A 320 5.27 -15.73 -18.28
N LEU A 321 5.31 -15.52 -19.59
CA LEU A 321 4.11 -15.29 -20.40
C LEU A 321 3.47 -16.62 -20.77
N LEU A 322 2.15 -16.61 -20.92
CA LEU A 322 1.46 -17.75 -21.49
C LEU A 322 1.83 -17.93 -22.97
N PRO A 323 1.95 -19.17 -23.43
CA PRO A 323 2.03 -19.49 -24.85
C PRO A 323 0.80 -18.95 -25.61
N ALA A 324 0.98 -18.50 -26.86
CA ALA A 324 -0.12 -17.97 -27.68
C ALA A 324 -1.22 -19.00 -27.98
N ASP A 325 -0.90 -20.29 -27.89
CA ASP A 325 -1.83 -21.42 -28.06
C ASP A 325 -2.46 -21.88 -26.73
N TYR A 326 -2.15 -21.23 -25.61
CA TYR A 326 -2.81 -21.50 -24.34
C TYR A 326 -4.32 -21.29 -24.47
N ARG A 327 -5.10 -22.16 -23.85
CA ARG A 327 -6.57 -22.10 -23.84
C ARG A 327 -7.05 -22.09 -22.41
N TYR A 328 -7.77 -21.03 -22.06
CA TYR A 328 -8.43 -20.96 -20.76
C TYR A 328 -9.59 -21.97 -20.69
N PRO A 329 -9.97 -22.42 -19.47
CA PRO A 329 -11.08 -23.35 -19.31
C PRO A 329 -12.38 -22.85 -19.95
N GLU A 330 -13.12 -23.74 -20.61
CA GLU A 330 -14.45 -23.46 -21.12
C GLU A 330 -15.46 -23.26 -19.98
N GLY A 331 -16.54 -22.52 -20.23
CA GLY A 331 -17.64 -22.33 -19.28
C GLY A 331 -17.41 -21.25 -18.20
N MET A 332 -16.27 -20.55 -18.23
CA MET A 332 -16.06 -19.36 -17.41
C MET A 332 -16.65 -18.11 -18.07
N ASP A 333 -17.01 -17.14 -17.25
CA ASP A 333 -17.46 -15.83 -17.71
C ASP A 333 -16.26 -14.93 -18.01
N TYR A 334 -16.10 -14.56 -19.29
CA TYR A 334 -15.03 -13.70 -19.78
C TYR A 334 -15.56 -12.31 -20.20
N SER A 335 -16.76 -11.94 -19.75
CA SER A 335 -17.42 -10.68 -20.11
C SER A 335 -16.74 -9.46 -19.49
N GLY A 336 -16.93 -8.31 -20.14
CA GLY A 336 -16.42 -7.03 -19.67
C GLY A 336 -14.90 -6.89 -19.81
N PHE A 337 -14.35 -6.00 -19.00
CA PHE A 337 -12.96 -5.59 -19.06
C PHE A 337 -12.34 -5.63 -17.68
N VAL A 338 -11.06 -5.99 -17.65
CA VAL A 338 -10.26 -6.05 -16.43
C VAL A 338 -8.97 -5.29 -16.68
N MET A 339 -8.62 -4.42 -15.74
CA MET A 339 -7.42 -3.61 -15.80
C MET A 339 -6.70 -3.68 -14.46
N PRO A 340 -5.80 -4.65 -14.28
CA PRO A 340 -4.89 -4.67 -13.15
C PRO A 340 -3.90 -3.53 -13.26
N TYR A 341 -3.69 -2.81 -12.17
CA TYR A 341 -2.74 -1.70 -12.12
C TYR A 341 -1.99 -1.65 -10.80
N ALA A 342 -0.86 -0.95 -10.81
CA ALA A 342 -0.09 -0.63 -9.62
C ALA A 342 -0.02 0.87 -9.41
N ASP A 343 0.16 1.27 -8.17
CA ASP A 343 0.56 2.62 -7.79
C ASP A 343 1.99 2.58 -7.25
N SER A 344 2.77 3.59 -7.59
CA SER A 344 4.19 3.66 -7.25
C SER A 344 4.54 5.06 -6.74
N PRO A 345 5.17 5.18 -5.57
CA PRO A 345 5.50 6.48 -4.98
C PRO A 345 6.68 7.17 -5.70
N LEU A 346 7.12 6.68 -6.87
CA LEU A 346 8.41 6.99 -7.49
C LEU A 346 8.33 7.47 -8.94
N ASP A 347 7.17 7.37 -9.59
CA ASP A 347 6.97 7.77 -10.99
C ASP A 347 6.42 9.20 -11.13
N GLY A 348 5.81 9.74 -10.06
CA GLY A 348 5.22 11.07 -10.05
C GLY A 348 3.75 11.10 -10.48
N GLU A 349 3.10 9.93 -10.62
CA GLU A 349 1.71 9.78 -11.01
C GLU A 349 0.95 8.99 -9.94
N ASN A 350 0.00 9.62 -9.24
CA ASN A 350 -0.81 8.95 -8.23
C ASN A 350 -1.94 8.12 -8.87
N VAL A 351 -1.58 7.02 -9.54
CA VAL A 351 -2.52 6.23 -10.34
C VAL A 351 -3.72 5.75 -9.50
N GLY A 352 -3.49 5.33 -8.26
CA GLY A 352 -4.55 4.86 -7.37
C GLY A 352 -5.57 5.95 -7.03
N GLU A 353 -5.08 7.16 -6.73
CA GLU A 353 -5.93 8.33 -6.46
C GLU A 353 -6.73 8.72 -7.72
N GLN A 354 -6.10 8.73 -8.90
CA GLN A 354 -6.76 9.11 -10.15
C GLN A 354 -7.90 8.15 -10.53
N VAL A 355 -7.74 6.84 -10.30
CA VAL A 355 -8.83 5.87 -10.51
C VAL A 355 -10.01 6.16 -9.58
N TYR A 356 -9.75 6.48 -8.31
CA TYR A 356 -10.83 6.84 -7.38
C TYR A 356 -11.52 8.16 -7.74
N LEU A 357 -10.76 9.15 -8.17
CA LEU A 357 -11.31 10.42 -8.67
C LEU A 357 -12.13 10.22 -9.95
N ASP A 358 -11.72 9.32 -10.85
CA ASP A 358 -12.49 8.97 -12.04
C ASP A 358 -13.86 8.38 -11.65
N ILE A 359 -13.88 7.39 -10.74
CA ILE A 359 -15.12 6.78 -10.25
C ILE A 359 -16.02 7.84 -9.61
N LEU A 360 -15.48 8.65 -8.70
CA LEU A 360 -16.23 9.71 -8.01
C LEU A 360 -16.75 10.79 -8.96
N GLY A 361 -16.01 11.10 -10.03
CA GLY A 361 -16.35 12.12 -11.03
C GLY A 361 -17.38 11.64 -12.05
N HIS A 362 -17.36 10.36 -12.42
CA HIS A 362 -18.19 9.81 -13.49
C HIS A 362 -19.44 9.07 -13.01
N ALA A 363 -19.52 8.69 -11.73
CA ALA A 363 -20.70 8.04 -11.19
C ALA A 363 -21.99 8.86 -11.38
N LYS A 364 -23.12 8.20 -11.61
CA LYS A 364 -24.42 8.80 -11.96
C LYS A 364 -25.51 8.45 -10.95
N ARG A 365 -25.49 7.25 -10.38
CA ARG A 365 -26.47 6.72 -9.42
C ARG A 365 -25.85 6.61 -8.03
N TYR A 366 -24.76 5.86 -7.91
CA TYR A 366 -24.15 5.61 -6.60
C TYR A 366 -22.62 5.40 -6.68
N VAL A 367 -21.96 5.64 -5.54
CA VAL A 367 -20.60 5.22 -5.23
C VAL A 367 -20.57 4.61 -3.84
N HIS A 368 -20.20 3.35 -3.76
CA HIS A 368 -20.09 2.57 -2.53
C HIS A 368 -18.63 2.24 -2.24
N ILE A 369 -18.20 2.46 -1.00
CA ILE A 369 -16.80 2.40 -0.61
C ILE A 369 -16.66 1.60 0.69
N MET A 370 -15.77 0.61 0.71
CA MET A 370 -15.24 0.08 1.96
C MET A 370 -13.76 0.43 2.08
N THR A 371 -13.36 0.91 3.25
CA THR A 371 -11.96 1.21 3.53
C THR A 371 -11.66 1.12 5.04
N PRO A 372 -10.50 0.60 5.47
CA PRO A 372 -10.14 0.59 6.89
C PRO A 372 -9.76 1.97 7.42
N TYR A 373 -9.24 2.85 6.56
CA TYR A 373 -8.67 4.13 6.95
C TYR A 373 -9.23 5.24 6.06
N LEU A 374 -9.59 6.36 6.68
CA LEU A 374 -10.15 7.52 6.00
C LEU A 374 -9.33 8.77 6.38
N ILE A 375 -8.16 8.88 5.77
CA ILE A 375 -7.21 9.96 5.96
C ILE A 375 -7.09 10.71 4.63
N LEU A 376 -8.07 11.56 4.38
CA LEU A 376 -8.28 12.17 3.08
C LEU A 376 -7.39 13.39 2.89
N ASP A 377 -6.84 13.51 1.69
CA ASP A 377 -6.29 14.75 1.17
C ASP A 377 -7.42 15.69 0.70
N ASP A 378 -7.06 16.93 0.36
CA ASP A 378 -8.05 17.94 0.00
C ASP A 378 -8.75 17.62 -1.34
N VAL A 379 -8.06 16.95 -2.27
CA VAL A 379 -8.60 16.59 -3.59
C VAL A 379 -9.68 15.52 -3.43
N THR A 380 -9.35 14.41 -2.77
CA THR A 380 -10.27 13.29 -2.52
C THR A 380 -11.43 13.71 -1.63
N LEU A 381 -11.18 14.51 -0.59
CA LEU A 381 -12.24 15.07 0.26
C LEU A 381 -13.22 15.92 -0.56
N THR A 382 -12.71 16.75 -1.47
CA THR A 382 -13.54 17.58 -2.35
C THR A 382 -14.35 16.72 -3.32
N ALA A 383 -13.74 15.70 -3.91
CA ALA A 383 -14.42 14.79 -4.83
C ALA A 383 -15.57 14.02 -4.15
N LEU A 384 -15.35 13.47 -2.95
CA LEU A 384 -16.39 12.80 -2.16
C LEU A 384 -17.56 13.74 -1.84
N LYS A 385 -17.26 14.97 -1.41
CA LYS A 385 -18.27 15.99 -1.12
C LYS A 385 -19.04 16.40 -2.37
N TYR A 386 -18.36 16.53 -3.50
CA TYR A 386 -18.98 16.90 -4.76
C TYR A 386 -19.90 15.79 -5.28
N SER A 387 -19.46 14.53 -5.23
CA SER A 387 -20.26 13.35 -5.59
C SER A 387 -21.61 13.34 -4.86
N ALA A 388 -21.58 13.46 -3.53
CA ALA A 388 -22.81 13.51 -2.75
C ALA A 388 -23.67 14.76 -3.07
N LYS A 389 -23.06 15.95 -3.18
CA LYS A 389 -23.78 17.20 -3.42
C LYS A 389 -24.47 17.28 -4.79
N ARG A 390 -23.97 16.57 -5.80
CA ARG A 390 -24.61 16.48 -7.12
C ARG A 390 -25.73 15.43 -7.18
N GLY A 391 -26.03 14.76 -6.07
CA GLY A 391 -27.13 13.81 -5.94
C GLY A 391 -26.77 12.35 -6.19
N VAL A 392 -25.48 12.00 -6.29
CA VAL A 392 -25.02 10.60 -6.35
C VAL A 392 -25.00 10.03 -4.94
N GLU A 393 -25.67 8.90 -4.73
CA GLU A 393 -25.63 8.20 -3.43
C GLU A 393 -24.19 7.80 -3.11
N THR A 394 -23.60 8.38 -2.06
CA THR A 394 -22.20 8.13 -1.71
C THR A 394 -22.15 7.54 -0.31
N ILE A 395 -21.82 6.24 -0.21
CA ILE A 395 -21.80 5.49 1.05
C ILE A 395 -20.38 4.99 1.35
N ILE A 396 -19.92 5.21 2.57
CA ILE A 396 -18.63 4.71 3.07
C ILE A 396 -18.87 3.80 4.28
N ILE A 397 -18.40 2.56 4.19
CA ILE A 397 -18.30 1.63 5.33
C ILE A 397 -16.90 1.73 5.93
N MET A 398 -16.88 1.97 7.24
CA MET A 398 -15.69 2.08 8.08
C MET A 398 -15.70 1.03 9.20
N PRO A 399 -14.55 0.69 9.80
CA PRO A 399 -14.51 -0.17 10.98
C PRO A 399 -15.24 0.43 12.19
N HIS A 400 -15.97 -0.41 12.94
CA HIS A 400 -16.47 0.00 14.26
C HIS A 400 -15.40 -0.20 15.35
N ILE A 401 -14.68 -1.34 15.29
CA ILE A 401 -13.59 -1.68 16.22
C ILE A 401 -12.26 -1.35 15.56
N PRO A 402 -11.46 -0.40 16.07
CA PRO A 402 -10.23 0.00 15.39
C PRO A 402 -9.05 -0.91 15.69
N ASP A 403 -8.25 -1.24 14.67
CA ASP A 403 -6.93 -1.86 14.83
C ASP A 403 -5.91 -0.87 15.44
N LYS A 404 -6.05 0.41 15.07
CA LYS A 404 -5.19 1.53 15.47
C LYS A 404 -6.03 2.71 15.94
N LEU A 405 -5.87 3.08 17.21
CA LEU A 405 -6.62 4.18 17.80
C LEU A 405 -6.38 5.53 17.10
N TYR A 406 -5.14 5.83 16.71
CA TYR A 406 -4.82 7.12 16.08
C TYR A 406 -5.50 7.27 14.70
N ALA A 407 -5.46 6.22 13.87
CA ALA A 407 -6.08 6.22 12.55
C ALA A 407 -7.61 6.37 12.68
N TYR A 408 -8.21 5.70 13.67
CA TYR A 408 -9.63 5.81 13.97
C TYR A 408 -10.05 7.22 14.41
N LEU A 409 -9.27 7.86 15.29
CA LEU A 409 -9.52 9.24 15.73
C LEU A 409 -9.38 10.23 14.56
N LEU A 410 -8.41 10.00 13.68
CA LEU A 410 -8.19 10.81 12.50
C LEU A 410 -9.32 10.64 11.48
N ALA A 411 -9.74 9.41 11.18
CA ALA A 411 -10.89 9.14 10.31
C ALA A 411 -12.17 9.86 10.78
N ARG A 412 -12.50 9.71 12.06
CA ARG A 412 -13.67 10.36 12.67
C ARG A 412 -13.62 11.89 12.66
N SER A 413 -12.44 12.49 12.44
CA SER A 413 -12.34 13.94 12.25
C SER A 413 -13.01 14.41 10.95
N TYR A 414 -13.07 13.57 9.90
CA TYR A 414 -13.67 13.87 8.60
C TYR A 414 -15.18 13.64 8.54
N TYR A 415 -15.74 12.83 9.44
CA TYR A 415 -17.14 12.40 9.37
C TYR A 415 -18.12 13.56 9.34
N ALA A 416 -17.99 14.51 10.28
CA ALA A 416 -18.93 15.63 10.36
C ALA A 416 -18.90 16.54 9.12
N GLU A 417 -17.80 16.58 8.37
CA GLU A 417 -17.68 17.35 7.14
C GLU A 417 -18.32 16.62 5.95
N LEU A 418 -18.05 15.31 5.83
CA LEU A 418 -18.62 14.44 4.81
C LEU A 418 -20.15 14.30 4.95
N LEU A 419 -20.63 14.02 6.17
CA LEU A 419 -22.06 13.92 6.50
C LEU A 419 -22.83 15.21 6.15
N ARG A 420 -22.22 16.39 6.36
CA ARG A 420 -22.83 17.67 5.97
C ARG A 420 -22.92 17.87 4.45
N ALA A 421 -22.09 17.18 3.68
CA ALA A 421 -22.13 17.21 2.22
C ALA A 421 -23.09 16.17 1.61
N GLY A 422 -23.68 15.29 2.43
CA GLY A 422 -24.60 14.24 2.00
C GLY A 422 -23.97 12.85 1.85
N VAL A 423 -22.67 12.70 2.14
CA VAL A 423 -22.04 11.37 2.20
C VAL A 423 -22.60 10.62 3.40
N GLN A 424 -23.00 9.36 3.21
CA GLN A 424 -23.47 8.49 4.29
C GLN A 424 -22.29 7.67 4.81
N ILE A 425 -22.16 7.58 6.14
CA ILE A 425 -21.08 6.82 6.78
C ILE A 425 -21.68 5.77 7.69
N TYR A 426 -21.22 4.54 7.51
CA TYR A 426 -21.66 3.36 8.26
C TYR A 426 -20.45 2.73 8.95
N GLU A 427 -20.61 2.29 10.20
CA GLU A 427 -19.58 1.54 10.92
C GLU A 427 -19.96 0.06 11.04
N TYR A 428 -19.09 -0.82 10.56
CA TYR A 428 -19.27 -2.27 10.59
C TYR A 428 -19.17 -2.82 12.01
N THR A 429 -20.33 -3.09 12.61
CA THR A 429 -20.43 -3.43 14.03
C THR A 429 -19.83 -4.78 14.43
N PRO A 430 -19.76 -5.82 13.58
CA PRO A 430 -19.14 -7.09 13.96
C PRO A 430 -17.62 -7.01 14.18
N GLY A 431 -16.93 -5.98 13.68
CA GLY A 431 -15.48 -5.89 13.87
C GLY A 431 -14.77 -4.85 13.02
N PHE A 432 -13.81 -5.32 12.22
CA PHE A 432 -12.89 -4.49 11.45
C PHE A 432 -13.04 -4.78 9.96
N VAL A 433 -13.39 -3.75 9.19
CA VAL A 433 -13.40 -3.80 7.71
C VAL A 433 -12.03 -3.40 7.21
N HIS A 434 -11.32 -4.36 6.64
CA HIS A 434 -10.04 -4.17 5.96
C HIS A 434 -10.16 -4.18 4.44
N ALA A 435 -11.34 -4.42 3.87
CA ALA A 435 -11.57 -4.31 2.43
C ALA A 435 -11.18 -2.92 1.89
N LYS A 436 -10.64 -2.88 0.67
CA LYS A 436 -10.38 -1.65 -0.09
C LYS A 436 -11.05 -1.76 -1.44
N MET A 437 -12.27 -1.23 -1.50
CA MET A 437 -13.11 -1.37 -2.68
C MET A 437 -13.95 -0.14 -2.95
N PHE A 438 -14.14 0.12 -4.24
CA PHE A 438 -15.02 1.15 -4.78
C PHE A 438 -15.94 0.49 -5.80
N ILE A 439 -17.23 0.81 -5.76
CA ILE A 439 -18.23 0.31 -6.72
C ILE A 439 -19.09 1.48 -7.16
N SER A 440 -19.45 1.54 -8.43
CA SER A 440 -20.38 2.54 -8.93
C SER A 440 -21.27 2.03 -10.05
N ASP A 441 -22.53 2.42 -9.99
CA ASP A 441 -23.53 2.33 -11.05
C ASP A 441 -23.77 0.93 -11.65
N ASP A 442 -23.44 -0.14 -10.94
CA ASP A 442 -23.42 -1.51 -11.47
C ASP A 442 -22.50 -1.69 -12.71
N GLU A 443 -21.56 -0.77 -12.91
CA GLU A 443 -20.68 -0.74 -14.09
C GLU A 443 -19.21 -0.90 -13.76
N LYS A 444 -18.78 -0.37 -12.61
CA LYS A 444 -17.37 -0.31 -12.21
C LYS A 444 -17.18 -0.89 -10.84
N ALA A 445 -16.08 -1.63 -10.65
CA ALA A 445 -15.60 -2.01 -9.33
C ALA A 445 -14.07 -1.97 -9.27
N VAL A 446 -13.52 -1.62 -8.11
CA VAL A 446 -12.10 -1.78 -7.79
C VAL A 446 -11.99 -2.67 -6.56
N VAL A 447 -11.11 -3.66 -6.62
CA VAL A 447 -10.70 -4.48 -5.47
C VAL A 447 -9.18 -4.56 -5.45
N GLY A 448 -8.56 -4.25 -4.32
CA GLY A 448 -7.09 -4.25 -4.24
C GLY A 448 -6.55 -3.91 -2.86
N THR A 449 -5.37 -3.29 -2.84
CA THR A 449 -4.61 -3.01 -1.61
C THR A 449 -4.66 -1.55 -1.16
N ILE A 450 -5.06 -0.63 -2.04
CA ILE A 450 -4.96 0.84 -1.87
C ILE A 450 -5.96 1.34 -0.82
N ASN A 451 -5.47 1.87 0.31
CA ASN A 451 -6.33 2.53 1.30
C ASN A 451 -6.60 4.00 0.94
N LEU A 452 -7.63 4.61 1.55
CA LEU A 452 -7.84 6.06 1.51
C LEU A 452 -7.03 6.77 2.60
N ASP A 453 -5.70 6.65 2.52
CA ASP A 453 -4.74 7.36 3.37
C ASP A 453 -3.49 7.81 2.60
N TYR A 454 -2.76 8.77 3.17
CA TYR A 454 -1.55 9.31 2.54
C TYR A 454 -0.46 8.25 2.30
N ARG A 455 -0.38 7.19 3.12
CA ARG A 455 0.64 6.17 2.91
C ARG A 455 0.35 5.38 1.65
N SER A 456 -0.88 4.89 1.51
CA SER A 456 -1.28 4.14 0.32
C SER A 456 -1.24 5.00 -0.94
N LEU A 457 -1.72 6.25 -0.87
CA LEU A 457 -1.86 7.11 -2.06
C LEU A 457 -0.56 7.79 -2.51
N TYR A 458 0.48 7.86 -1.67
CA TYR A 458 1.69 8.64 -1.99
C TYR A 458 3.02 7.97 -1.59
N LEU A 459 3.01 6.95 -0.73
CA LEU A 459 4.24 6.39 -0.16
C LEU A 459 4.42 4.89 -0.42
N HIS A 460 3.35 4.13 -0.63
CA HIS A 460 3.43 2.67 -0.75
C HIS A 460 3.33 2.24 -2.20
N PHE A 461 3.99 1.13 -2.50
CA PHE A 461 3.64 0.37 -3.69
C PHE A 461 2.33 -0.34 -3.41
N GLU A 462 1.36 -0.12 -4.28
CA GLU A 462 0.01 -0.68 -4.17
C GLU A 462 -0.39 -1.34 -5.48
N CYS A 463 -1.43 -2.18 -5.45
CA CYS A 463 -2.03 -2.74 -6.66
C CYS A 463 -3.53 -2.98 -6.49
N ALA A 464 -4.25 -3.03 -7.60
CA ALA A 464 -5.66 -3.36 -7.62
C ALA A 464 -6.08 -3.91 -8.98
N ALA A 465 -7.28 -4.50 -9.02
CA ALA A 465 -7.98 -4.82 -10.25
C ALA A 465 -9.17 -3.86 -10.41
N TYR A 466 -9.16 -3.08 -11.50
CA TYR A 466 -10.33 -2.31 -11.95
C TYR A 466 -11.15 -3.18 -12.91
N LEU A 467 -12.45 -3.30 -12.62
CA LEU A 467 -13.42 -4.06 -13.38
C LEU A 467 -14.39 -3.09 -14.04
N TYR A 468 -14.67 -3.28 -15.32
CA TYR A 468 -15.64 -2.47 -16.06
C TYR A 468 -16.55 -3.34 -16.91
N LYS A 469 -17.87 -3.17 -16.76
CA LYS A 469 -18.91 -3.95 -17.46
C LYS A 469 -18.70 -5.47 -17.34
N ASN A 470 -18.12 -5.90 -16.23
CA ASN A 470 -17.86 -7.29 -15.88
C ASN A 470 -18.90 -7.73 -14.83
N ASN A 471 -19.43 -8.95 -14.95
CA ASN A 471 -20.52 -9.41 -14.07
C ASN A 471 -20.12 -9.48 -12.59
N THR A 472 -18.84 -9.61 -12.28
CA THR A 472 -18.34 -9.60 -10.89
C THR A 472 -18.64 -8.28 -10.18
N VAL A 473 -18.86 -7.18 -10.91
CA VAL A 473 -19.31 -5.90 -10.31
C VAL A 473 -20.60 -6.08 -9.49
N TYR A 474 -21.55 -6.89 -9.96
CA TYR A 474 -22.79 -7.17 -9.24
C TYR A 474 -22.55 -7.95 -7.95
N THR A 475 -21.64 -8.93 -7.97
CA THR A 475 -21.26 -9.71 -6.77
C THR A 475 -20.56 -8.84 -5.73
N VAL A 476 -19.72 -7.90 -6.19
CA VAL A 476 -19.05 -6.94 -5.31
C VAL A 476 -20.08 -5.99 -4.67
N GLU A 477 -21.10 -5.55 -5.40
CA GLU A 477 -22.20 -4.73 -4.87
C GLU A 477 -23.09 -5.53 -3.90
N GLU A 478 -23.40 -6.78 -4.20
CA GLU A 478 -24.17 -7.66 -3.31
C GLU A 478 -23.47 -7.82 -1.95
N ASP A 479 -22.17 -8.11 -1.94
CA ASP A 479 -21.39 -8.14 -0.71
C ASP A 479 -21.39 -6.80 0.05
N PHE A 480 -21.35 -5.68 -0.69
CA PHE A 480 -21.45 -4.37 -0.09
C PHE A 480 -22.77 -4.19 0.66
N GLN A 481 -23.89 -4.53 0.04
CA GLN A 481 -25.23 -4.41 0.64
C GLN A 481 -25.40 -5.37 1.82
N GLU A 482 -24.92 -6.60 1.73
CA GLU A 482 -24.93 -7.55 2.86
C GLU A 482 -24.11 -7.04 4.05
N THR A 483 -22.95 -6.44 3.77
CA THR A 483 -22.09 -5.84 4.79
C THR A 483 -22.75 -4.61 5.40
N LEU A 484 -23.39 -3.77 4.59
CA LEU A 484 -24.13 -2.59 5.01
C LEU A 484 -25.25 -2.95 6.00
N GLY A 485 -25.95 -4.07 5.78
CA GLY A 485 -26.98 -4.59 6.69
C GLY A 485 -26.47 -4.94 8.09
N LYS A 486 -25.16 -5.11 8.28
CA LYS A 486 -24.49 -5.38 9.58
C LYS A 486 -23.88 -4.10 10.19
N CYS A 487 -24.04 -2.96 9.53
CA CYS A 487 -23.45 -1.71 9.96
C CYS A 487 -24.42 -0.85 10.78
N ARG A 488 -23.84 0.08 11.55
CA ARG A 488 -24.56 1.18 12.19
C ARG A 488 -24.36 2.46 11.38
N LEU A 489 -25.45 3.12 11.03
CA LEU A 489 -25.41 4.47 10.46
C LEU A 489 -24.85 5.47 11.47
N ILE A 490 -23.91 6.31 11.02
CA ILE A 490 -23.34 7.41 11.81
C ILE A 490 -24.02 8.72 11.44
N THR A 491 -24.53 9.42 12.45
CA THR A 491 -25.21 10.71 12.28
C THR A 491 -24.34 11.90 12.70
N LEU A 492 -24.77 13.11 12.35
CA LEU A 492 -24.16 14.34 12.87
C LEU A 492 -24.27 14.44 14.39
N ASP A 493 -25.31 13.85 15.00
CA ASP A 493 -25.47 13.84 16.45
C ASP A 493 -24.47 12.91 17.12
N ASP A 494 -24.19 11.74 16.54
CA ASP A 494 -23.11 10.85 16.99
C ASP A 494 -21.75 11.56 16.99
N CYS A 495 -21.48 12.36 15.94
CA CYS A 495 -20.26 13.18 15.86
C CYS A 495 -20.18 14.25 16.96
N ARG A 496 -21.32 14.81 17.38
CA ARG A 496 -21.40 15.83 18.46
C ARG A 496 -21.21 15.20 19.83
N ARG A 497 -21.82 14.03 20.07
CA ARG A 497 -21.72 13.28 21.33
C ARG A 497 -20.36 12.63 21.55
N TYR A 498 -19.54 12.51 20.50
CA TYR A 498 -18.20 11.96 20.63
C TYR A 498 -17.32 12.80 21.58
N SER A 499 -16.51 12.12 22.40
CA SER A 499 -15.71 12.74 23.46
C SER A 499 -14.95 13.98 22.95
N PRO A 500 -15.06 15.16 23.62
CA PRO A 500 -14.37 16.38 23.20
C PRO A 500 -12.85 16.21 23.08
N VAL A 501 -12.25 15.44 23.99
CA VAL A 501 -10.81 15.13 23.98
C VAL A 501 -10.46 14.32 22.73
N LYS A 502 -11.24 13.28 22.41
CA LYS A 502 -11.02 12.46 21.21
C LYS A 502 -11.20 13.27 19.92
N ARG A 503 -12.19 14.18 19.88
CA ARG A 503 -12.41 15.09 18.75
C ARG A 503 -11.25 16.06 18.56
N PHE A 504 -10.73 16.63 19.64
CA PHE A 504 -9.56 17.50 19.59
C PHE A 504 -8.32 16.73 19.12
N ALA A 505 -8.08 15.53 19.68
CA ALA A 505 -6.98 14.67 19.27
C ALA A 505 -7.04 14.34 17.77
N GLY A 506 -8.20 13.93 17.24
CA GLY A 506 -8.39 13.68 15.81
C GLY A 506 -8.09 14.90 14.92
N LYS A 507 -8.50 16.10 15.34
CA LYS A 507 -8.17 17.34 14.62
C LYS A 507 -6.67 17.68 14.67
N ALA A 508 -6.04 17.49 15.82
CA ALA A 508 -4.60 17.70 15.96
C ALA A 508 -3.81 16.72 15.08
N LEU A 509 -4.26 15.46 15.00
CA LEU A 509 -3.67 14.44 14.15
C LEU A 509 -3.72 14.79 12.65
N ARG A 510 -4.69 15.59 12.18
CA ARG A 510 -4.72 16.05 10.78
C ARG A 510 -3.47 16.82 10.36
N LEU A 511 -2.83 17.55 11.28
CA LEU A 511 -1.59 18.28 10.99
C LEU A 511 -0.43 17.34 10.64
N PHE A 512 -0.49 16.11 11.14
CA PHE A 512 0.52 15.08 10.92
C PHE A 512 0.03 13.98 9.97
N ALA A 513 -1.20 14.09 9.43
CA ALA A 513 -1.79 13.08 8.56
C ALA A 513 -0.91 12.71 7.35
N PRO A 514 -0.25 13.66 6.67
CA PRO A 514 0.65 13.32 5.55
C PRO A 514 1.91 12.56 5.94
N LEU A 515 2.22 12.46 7.25
CA LEU A 515 3.34 11.70 7.79
C LEU A 515 2.92 10.31 8.30
N MET A 516 1.61 10.04 8.38
CA MET A 516 1.02 8.88 9.05
C MET A 516 0.37 7.91 8.10
#